data_AF-A0A3N2QRY9-F1
#
_entry.id   AF-A0A3N2QRY9-F1
#
_cell.length_a   1.000
_cell.length_b   1.000
_cell.length_c   1.000
_cell.angle_alpha   90.00
_cell.angle_beta   90.00
_cell.angle_gamma   90.00
#
_symmetry.space_group_name_H-M   'P 1'
#
loop_
_entity.id
_entity.type
_entity.pdbx_description
1 polymer ?
#
loop_
_entity_poly.entity_id
_entity_poly.type
_entity_poly.pdbx_seq_one_letter_code
_entity_poly.pdbx_strand_id
1 'polypeptide(L)'
;MKPSSSLKNLGLLDARVPRYTSYPPANHFTGVGAGTVSDWMGAIEPESEISLYVHVPYCRNLCWFCACRTQGTATDRPLVPYLETLTQELRMVGERLPDTVTLRHIHLGGGTPTILPPDLLDQLCESIRGLRPWAPEAEFSVEIDPTEIDEARIAVLARQGMTRASIGVQDFDPVVQEAIGRRQPYDLTREVTGWLRAAGIRSLNMDVLYGLPHQTRARLTASVQRVMSLEPDRIALFGYAHVPWMAKRQQLIPTEALPDAEARLDLFETARRLLAWDGYRAIGIDHFARDGDSLAEADRRGTLRRNFQGYTDDQCETLVGVGASAISRYRQGYAQNESTSSRYSAAVAEGGLPIARGHVFSAEDRLRGAMIDEIMCRFALDLPALSARFGVPLRRLEEMAAPLRERFADVLRVENGRLEIVRHQALLARLMANALDAYVMPEGRHSRAL
;
A
#
# COMPACT_ATOMS: atom_id res chain seq x y z
N MET A 1 6.38 28.13 -2.22
CA MET A 1 6.66 28.86 -0.94
C MET A 1 7.99 28.31 -0.44
N LYS A 2 9.01 29.12 -0.10
CA LYS A 2 10.28 28.54 0.40
C LYS A 2 9.96 27.63 1.60
N PRO A 3 10.60 26.44 1.75
CA PRO A 3 10.38 25.62 2.93
C PRO A 3 10.59 26.49 4.16
N SER A 4 9.65 26.44 5.12
CA SER A 4 9.86 27.07 6.43
C SER A 4 11.25 26.67 6.94
N SER A 5 12.03 27.62 7.46
CA SER A 5 13.35 27.36 8.05
C SER A 5 13.30 26.19 9.05
N SER A 6 12.15 26.01 9.71
CA SER A 6 11.83 24.88 10.59
C SER A 6 11.90 23.51 9.89
N LEU A 7 11.35 23.33 8.68
CA LEU A 7 11.38 22.03 7.98
C LEU A 7 12.78 21.61 7.57
N LYS A 8 13.62 22.58 7.19
CA LYS A 8 15.04 22.34 6.89
C LYS A 8 15.79 21.93 8.15
N ASN A 9 15.59 22.65 9.26
CA ASN A 9 16.24 22.35 10.54
C ASN A 9 15.85 20.97 11.09
N LEU A 10 14.64 20.50 10.81
CA LEU A 10 14.17 19.16 11.19
C LEU A 10 14.76 18.03 10.31
N GLY A 11 15.51 18.37 9.27
CA GLY A 11 16.19 17.43 8.38
C GLY A 11 15.28 16.76 7.34
N LEU A 12 14.09 17.31 7.08
CA LEU A 12 13.11 16.71 6.15
C LEU A 12 13.67 16.49 4.74
N LEU A 13 14.43 17.45 4.23
CA LEU A 13 14.89 17.45 2.84
C LEU A 13 15.90 16.34 2.53
N ASP A 14 16.65 15.90 3.56
CA ASP A 14 17.72 14.92 3.43
C ASP A 14 17.36 13.55 4.03
N ALA A 15 16.29 13.49 4.83
CA ALA A 15 15.88 12.28 5.53
C ALA A 15 15.57 11.12 4.56
N ARG A 16 16.06 9.93 4.93
CA ARG A 16 15.73 8.65 4.29
C ARG A 16 15.18 7.72 5.35
N VAL A 17 13.87 7.54 5.34
CA VAL A 17 13.14 6.80 6.39
C VAL A 17 12.21 5.78 5.75
N PRO A 18 11.83 4.71 6.47
CA PRO A 18 10.83 3.77 6.01
C PRO A 18 9.53 4.45 5.64
N ARG A 19 8.79 3.79 4.75
CA ARG A 19 7.40 4.16 4.48
C ARG A 19 6.46 3.77 5.63
N TYR A 20 6.92 2.93 6.56
CA TYR A 20 6.11 2.35 7.65
C TYR A 20 4.79 1.78 7.13
N THR A 21 4.87 0.96 6.06
CA THR A 21 3.76 0.07 5.62
C THR A 21 3.60 -1.13 6.54
N SER A 22 4.64 -1.42 7.32
CA SER A 22 4.64 -2.36 8.42
C SER A 22 5.61 -1.87 9.49
N TYR A 23 5.39 -2.31 10.72
CA TYR A 23 6.40 -2.32 11.77
C TYR A 23 6.47 -3.72 12.40
N PRO A 24 7.66 -4.35 12.45
CA PRO A 24 8.92 -3.87 11.89
C PRO A 24 8.89 -3.75 10.35
N PRO A 25 9.77 -2.92 9.75
CA PRO A 25 9.88 -2.84 8.29
C PRO A 25 10.27 -4.19 7.65
N ALA A 26 9.74 -4.48 6.46
CA ALA A 26 9.90 -5.79 5.78
C ALA A 26 11.36 -6.19 5.44
N ASN A 27 12.33 -5.27 5.50
CA ASN A 27 13.76 -5.58 5.38
C ASN A 27 14.33 -6.30 6.61
N HIS A 28 13.60 -6.37 7.72
CA HIS A 28 13.98 -7.12 8.93
C HIS A 28 13.35 -8.52 9.00
N PHE A 29 12.55 -8.92 8.00
CA PHE A 29 11.92 -10.24 8.00
C PHE A 29 12.97 -11.36 7.86
N THR A 30 13.06 -12.20 8.88
CA THR A 30 13.91 -13.39 8.99
C THR A 30 13.22 -14.47 9.86
N GLY A 31 13.53 -15.76 9.62
CA GLY A 31 13.27 -16.82 10.61
C GLY A 31 11.86 -17.41 10.69
N VAL A 32 10.88 -16.97 9.90
CA VAL A 32 9.55 -17.60 9.81
C VAL A 32 9.48 -18.52 8.60
N GLY A 33 9.00 -19.75 8.80
CA GLY A 33 8.81 -20.77 7.76
C GLY A 33 7.39 -21.35 7.72
N ALA A 34 7.18 -22.32 6.82
CA ALA A 34 5.87 -22.89 6.52
C ALA A 34 5.13 -23.48 7.74
N GLY A 35 5.83 -24.23 8.60
CA GLY A 35 5.21 -24.83 9.80
C GLY A 35 4.63 -23.78 10.74
N THR A 36 5.42 -22.74 11.05
CA THR A 36 4.99 -21.61 11.89
C THR A 36 3.77 -20.90 11.31
N VAL A 37 3.74 -20.69 9.99
CA VAL A 37 2.57 -20.05 9.34
C VAL A 37 1.35 -20.96 9.37
N SER A 38 1.54 -22.28 9.22
CA SER A 38 0.45 -23.25 9.38
C SER A 38 -0.16 -23.18 10.78
N ASP A 39 0.68 -23.09 11.82
CA ASP A 39 0.21 -22.93 13.21
C ASP A 39 -0.53 -21.61 13.41
N TRP A 40 -0.05 -20.52 12.79
CA TRP A 40 -0.71 -19.22 12.88
C TRP A 40 -2.06 -19.19 12.18
N MET A 41 -2.19 -19.83 11.01
CA MET A 41 -3.47 -19.98 10.32
C MET A 41 -4.47 -20.78 11.17
N GLY A 42 -4.04 -21.91 11.74
CA GLY A 42 -4.88 -22.74 12.60
C GLY A 42 -5.28 -22.08 13.93
N ALA A 43 -4.54 -21.06 14.36
CA ALA A 43 -4.81 -20.26 15.55
C ALA A 43 -5.65 -19.00 15.29
N ILE A 44 -6.12 -18.78 14.05
CA ILE A 44 -7.10 -17.72 13.76
C ILE A 44 -8.39 -18.03 14.50
N GLU A 45 -8.98 -17.01 15.13
CA GLU A 45 -10.23 -17.17 15.87
C GLU A 45 -11.34 -17.65 14.92
N PRO A 46 -12.04 -18.75 15.23
CA PRO A 46 -13.23 -19.16 14.49
C PRO A 46 -14.27 -18.03 14.41
N GLU A 47 -15.08 -18.01 13.35
CA GLU A 47 -16.13 -16.99 13.11
C GLU A 47 -15.60 -15.55 12.91
N SER A 48 -14.28 -15.35 12.87
CA SER A 48 -13.70 -14.04 12.58
C SER A 48 -13.69 -13.68 11.09
N GLU A 49 -13.63 -12.38 10.81
CA GLU A 49 -13.44 -11.83 9.48
C GLU A 49 -11.94 -11.65 9.19
N ILE A 50 -11.47 -12.13 8.02
CA ILE A 50 -10.09 -11.99 7.56
C ILE A 50 -10.00 -11.28 6.20
N SER A 51 -8.83 -10.72 5.92
CA SER A 51 -8.49 -10.14 4.62
C SER A 51 -7.68 -11.12 3.78
N LEU A 52 -7.89 -11.10 2.46
CA LEU A 52 -7.15 -11.88 1.46
C LEU A 52 -6.49 -10.94 0.45
N TYR A 53 -5.18 -11.05 0.31
CA TYR A 53 -4.41 -10.42 -0.75
C TYR A 53 -3.93 -11.47 -1.73
N VAL A 54 -4.21 -11.30 -3.02
CA VAL A 54 -3.73 -12.18 -4.08
C VAL A 54 -2.82 -11.40 -5.02
N HIS A 55 -1.58 -11.88 -5.15
CA HIS A 55 -0.56 -11.24 -5.95
C HIS A 55 -0.44 -11.87 -7.34
N VAL A 56 -0.67 -11.08 -8.39
CA VAL A 56 -0.42 -11.45 -9.79
C VAL A 56 0.83 -10.70 -10.28
N PRO A 57 2.01 -11.32 -10.34
CA PRO A 57 3.28 -10.62 -10.52
C PRO A 57 3.58 -10.30 -12.00
N TYR A 58 2.64 -10.41 -12.93
CA TYR A 58 2.91 -10.23 -14.36
C TYR A 58 2.48 -8.87 -14.88
N CYS A 59 3.27 -8.30 -15.79
CA CYS A 59 2.95 -7.10 -16.55
C CYS A 59 3.33 -7.31 -18.03
N ARG A 60 2.57 -6.73 -18.96
CA ARG A 60 3.05 -6.59 -20.36
C ARG A 60 4.20 -5.63 -20.47
N ASN A 61 4.05 -4.48 -19.81
CA ASN A 61 5.00 -3.38 -19.84
C ASN A 61 5.58 -3.16 -18.45
N LEU A 62 6.91 -3.27 -18.33
CA LEU A 62 7.61 -3.00 -17.09
C LEU A 62 7.94 -1.51 -16.98
N CYS A 63 7.10 -0.79 -16.24
CA CYS A 63 7.33 0.63 -15.97
C CYS A 63 8.62 0.83 -15.16
N TRP A 64 9.48 1.76 -15.59
CA TRP A 64 10.81 1.94 -15.01
C TRP A 64 10.77 2.51 -13.59
N PHE A 65 9.73 3.27 -13.25
CA PHE A 65 9.53 3.81 -11.90
C PHE A 65 9.13 2.73 -10.87
N CYS A 66 8.51 1.64 -11.30
CA CYS A 66 7.85 0.69 -10.40
C CYS A 66 8.87 0.01 -9.49
N ALA A 67 8.55 -0.15 -8.20
CA ALA A 67 9.36 -0.91 -7.23
C ALA A 67 8.68 -2.21 -6.75
N CYS A 68 7.47 -2.49 -7.23
CA CYS A 68 6.72 -3.70 -6.90
C CYS A 68 7.41 -4.95 -7.44
N ARG A 69 7.11 -6.12 -6.86
CA ARG A 69 7.55 -7.38 -7.46
C ARG A 69 6.75 -7.61 -8.74
N THR A 70 7.44 -7.56 -9.87
CA THR A 70 6.83 -7.77 -11.19
C THR A 70 7.76 -8.53 -12.12
N GLN A 71 7.17 -9.20 -13.11
CA GLN A 71 7.80 -9.98 -14.13
C GLN A 71 7.17 -9.65 -15.48
N GLY A 72 8.00 -9.25 -16.45
CA GLY A 72 7.55 -8.95 -17.80
C GLY A 72 7.18 -10.22 -18.56
N THR A 73 6.07 -10.19 -19.30
CA THR A 73 5.72 -11.25 -20.25
C THR A 73 5.07 -10.68 -21.51
N ALA A 74 5.51 -11.15 -22.67
CA ALA A 74 4.93 -10.77 -23.96
C ALA A 74 3.76 -11.68 -24.37
N THR A 75 3.58 -12.82 -23.71
CA THR A 75 2.57 -13.83 -24.06
C THR A 75 1.80 -14.31 -22.83
N ASP A 76 0.70 -15.01 -23.05
CA ASP A 76 -0.15 -15.55 -21.97
C ASP A 76 0.36 -16.89 -21.43
N ARG A 77 1.39 -17.45 -22.08
CA ARG A 77 1.99 -18.75 -21.73
C ARG A 77 2.33 -18.91 -20.23
N PRO A 78 2.88 -17.92 -19.51
CA PRO A 78 3.18 -18.11 -18.09
C PRO A 78 1.96 -17.90 -17.18
N LEU A 79 0.83 -17.38 -17.68
CA LEU A 79 -0.32 -17.01 -16.86
C LEU A 79 -1.11 -18.24 -16.38
N VAL A 80 -1.33 -19.20 -17.28
CA VAL A 80 -2.04 -20.46 -16.96
C VAL A 80 -1.35 -21.26 -15.85
N PRO A 81 -0.06 -21.65 -15.97
CA PRO A 81 0.60 -22.42 -14.91
C PRO A 81 0.72 -21.63 -13.60
N TYR A 82 0.79 -20.30 -13.69
CA TYR A 82 0.78 -19.47 -12.49
C TYR A 82 -0.58 -19.48 -11.78
N LEU A 83 -1.68 -19.44 -12.53
CA LEU A 83 -3.03 -19.56 -11.97
C LEU A 83 -3.28 -20.94 -11.34
N GLU A 84 -2.77 -22.01 -11.96
CA GLU A 84 -2.81 -23.35 -11.39
C GLU A 84 -2.06 -23.38 -10.04
N THR A 85 -0.89 -22.75 -9.98
CA THR A 85 -0.11 -22.61 -8.75
C THR A 85 -0.87 -21.81 -7.68
N LEU A 86 -1.46 -20.67 -8.04
CA LEU A 86 -2.29 -19.87 -7.12
C LEU A 86 -3.48 -20.68 -6.59
N THR A 87 -4.16 -21.43 -7.45
CA THR A 87 -5.29 -22.27 -7.08
C THR A 87 -4.87 -23.38 -6.12
N GLN A 88 -3.70 -23.98 -6.34
CA GLN A 88 -3.14 -24.97 -5.44
C GLN A 88 -2.78 -24.36 -4.08
N GLU A 89 -2.15 -23.18 -4.04
CA GLU A 89 -1.87 -22.47 -2.79
C GLU A 89 -3.15 -22.11 -2.04
N LEU A 90 -4.18 -21.61 -2.73
CA LEU A 90 -5.49 -21.31 -2.13
C LEU A 90 -6.09 -22.56 -1.46
N ARG A 91 -5.99 -23.74 -2.08
CA ARG A 91 -6.42 -24.99 -1.44
C ARG A 91 -5.63 -25.30 -0.17
N MET A 92 -4.30 -25.19 -0.21
CA MET A 92 -3.45 -25.42 0.96
C MET A 92 -3.75 -24.45 2.11
N VAL A 93 -4.02 -23.19 1.78
CA VAL A 93 -4.47 -22.18 2.75
C VAL A 93 -5.82 -22.60 3.33
N GLY A 94 -6.78 -22.98 2.48
CA GLY A 94 -8.10 -23.44 2.90
C GLY A 94 -8.09 -24.67 3.81
N GLU A 95 -7.13 -25.57 3.67
CA GLU A 95 -6.93 -26.73 4.56
C GLU A 95 -6.45 -26.35 5.98
N ARG A 96 -5.91 -25.14 6.15
CA ARG A 96 -5.27 -24.68 7.39
C ARG A 96 -6.04 -23.59 8.11
N LEU A 97 -6.92 -22.89 7.40
CA LEU A 97 -7.83 -21.92 7.99
C LEU A 97 -8.97 -22.62 8.75
N PRO A 98 -9.50 -22.04 9.83
CA PRO A 98 -10.74 -22.52 10.43
C PRO A 98 -11.89 -22.43 9.40
N ASP A 99 -12.81 -23.40 9.42
CA ASP A 99 -13.91 -23.47 8.43
C ASP A 99 -14.89 -22.30 8.51
N THR A 100 -15.00 -21.68 9.69
CA THR A 100 -16.00 -20.64 9.99
C THR A 100 -15.51 -19.22 9.74
N VAL A 101 -14.26 -19.01 9.36
CA VAL A 101 -13.79 -17.65 9.01
C VAL A 101 -14.43 -17.17 7.72
N THR A 102 -14.63 -15.87 7.61
CA THR A 102 -15.18 -15.24 6.40
C THR A 102 -14.22 -14.22 5.80
N LEU A 103 -14.32 -14.01 4.49
CA LEU A 103 -13.50 -13.02 3.78
C LEU A 103 -14.22 -11.67 3.78
N ARG A 104 -13.62 -10.66 4.44
CA ARG A 104 -14.17 -9.30 4.49
C ARG A 104 -13.55 -8.35 3.47
N HIS A 105 -12.23 -8.43 3.29
CA HIS A 105 -11.53 -7.67 2.25
C HIS A 105 -10.80 -8.64 1.34
N ILE A 106 -11.01 -8.50 0.03
CA ILE A 106 -10.32 -9.24 -1.01
C ILE A 106 -9.64 -8.20 -1.91
N HIS A 107 -8.36 -8.36 -2.13
CA HIS A 107 -7.58 -7.46 -2.96
C HIS A 107 -6.74 -8.23 -3.98
N LEU A 108 -6.99 -8.01 -5.26
CA LEU A 108 -6.09 -8.43 -6.33
C LEU A 108 -5.13 -7.30 -6.66
N GLY A 109 -3.84 -7.54 -6.49
CA GLY A 109 -2.81 -6.56 -6.81
C GLY A 109 -1.54 -7.19 -7.36
N GLY A 110 -0.49 -6.37 -7.45
CA GLY A 110 0.88 -6.83 -7.69
C GLY A 110 1.55 -6.20 -8.89
N GLY A 111 1.63 -6.95 -9.98
CA GLY A 111 1.98 -6.41 -11.28
C GLY A 111 0.75 -5.82 -11.94
N THR A 112 -0.02 -6.68 -12.61
CA THR A 112 -1.25 -6.28 -13.29
C THR A 112 -2.24 -7.44 -13.23
N PRO A 113 -3.12 -7.52 -12.22
CA PRO A 113 -4.13 -8.58 -12.13
C PRO A 113 -4.97 -8.72 -13.40
N THR A 114 -5.26 -7.59 -14.06
CA THR A 114 -6.05 -7.50 -15.29
C THR A 114 -5.34 -8.02 -16.53
N ILE A 115 -4.08 -8.47 -16.42
CA ILE A 115 -3.38 -9.19 -17.50
C ILE A 115 -4.03 -10.54 -17.82
N LEU A 116 -4.71 -11.15 -16.83
CA LEU A 116 -5.40 -12.41 -16.99
C LEU A 116 -6.53 -12.25 -18.02
N PRO A 117 -6.58 -13.07 -19.09
CA PRO A 117 -7.74 -13.12 -19.97
C PRO A 117 -9.04 -13.42 -19.20
N PRO A 118 -10.21 -13.06 -19.75
CA PRO A 118 -11.50 -13.20 -19.07
C PRO A 118 -11.71 -14.57 -18.39
N ASP A 119 -11.42 -15.67 -19.08
CA ASP A 119 -11.61 -17.03 -18.55
C ASP A 119 -10.70 -17.34 -17.36
N LEU A 120 -9.44 -16.88 -17.40
CA LEU A 120 -8.49 -17.09 -16.30
C LEU A 120 -8.82 -16.19 -15.10
N LEU A 121 -9.30 -14.98 -15.36
CA LEU A 121 -9.73 -14.05 -14.33
C LEU A 121 -10.97 -14.58 -13.59
N ASP A 122 -11.91 -15.17 -14.33
CA ASP A 122 -13.09 -15.83 -13.78
C ASP A 122 -12.70 -17.03 -12.92
N GLN A 123 -11.83 -17.91 -13.44
CA GLN A 123 -11.30 -19.04 -12.69
C GLN A 123 -10.60 -18.62 -11.38
N LEU A 124 -9.80 -17.54 -11.41
CA LEU A 124 -9.18 -17.01 -10.19
C LEU A 124 -10.24 -16.57 -9.17
N CYS A 125 -11.26 -15.84 -9.62
CA CYS A 125 -12.34 -15.37 -8.73
C CYS A 125 -13.12 -16.55 -8.14
N GLU A 126 -13.44 -17.58 -8.93
CA GLU A 126 -14.10 -18.80 -8.45
C GLU A 126 -13.24 -19.54 -7.42
N SER A 127 -11.92 -19.67 -7.66
CA SER A 127 -11.00 -20.25 -6.67
C SER A 127 -10.99 -19.47 -5.35
N ILE A 128 -11.05 -18.14 -5.40
CA ILE A 128 -11.13 -17.28 -4.21
C ILE A 128 -12.49 -17.45 -3.49
N ARG A 129 -13.59 -17.53 -4.24
CA ARG A 129 -14.92 -17.79 -3.66
C ARG A 129 -15.01 -19.16 -3.00
N GLY A 130 -14.33 -20.15 -3.57
CA GLY A 130 -14.24 -21.49 -3.00
C GLY A 130 -13.36 -21.58 -1.75
N LEU A 131 -12.56 -20.55 -1.43
CA LEU A 131 -11.71 -20.56 -0.24
C LEU A 131 -12.55 -20.52 1.04
N ARG A 132 -13.35 -19.47 1.21
CA ARG A 132 -14.22 -19.23 2.37
C ARG A 132 -15.40 -18.34 1.98
N PRO A 133 -16.54 -18.40 2.70
CA PRO A 133 -17.65 -17.48 2.48
C PRO A 133 -17.21 -16.02 2.61
N TRP A 134 -17.77 -15.16 1.77
CA TRP A 134 -17.52 -13.72 1.89
C TRP A 134 -18.48 -13.13 2.91
N ALA A 135 -17.98 -12.22 3.74
CA ALA A 135 -18.79 -11.52 4.73
C ALA A 135 -19.86 -10.64 4.04
N PRO A 136 -20.97 -10.31 4.72
CA PRO A 136 -21.86 -9.25 4.26
C PRO A 136 -21.07 -7.97 4.00
N GLU A 137 -21.35 -7.31 2.87
CA GLU A 137 -20.64 -6.08 2.46
C GLU A 137 -19.12 -6.28 2.31
N ALA A 138 -18.68 -7.49 1.98
CA ALA A 138 -17.27 -7.73 1.65
C ALA A 138 -16.80 -6.81 0.53
N GLU A 139 -15.63 -6.22 0.73
CA GLU A 139 -14.97 -5.39 -0.27
C GLU A 139 -14.12 -6.28 -1.17
N PHE A 140 -14.43 -6.29 -2.47
CA PHE A 140 -13.58 -6.87 -3.50
C PHE A 140 -12.96 -5.76 -4.35
N SER A 141 -11.64 -5.60 -4.25
CA SER A 141 -10.87 -4.54 -4.90
C SER A 141 -9.80 -5.08 -5.84
N VAL A 142 -9.60 -4.40 -6.98
CA VAL A 142 -8.66 -4.82 -8.03
C VAL A 142 -7.82 -3.65 -8.52
N GLU A 143 -6.50 -3.85 -8.59
CA GLU A 143 -5.58 -2.94 -9.28
C GLU A 143 -5.70 -3.11 -10.80
N ILE A 144 -5.86 -1.99 -11.51
CA ILE A 144 -6.10 -1.92 -12.95
C ILE A 144 -5.01 -1.10 -13.62
N ASP A 145 -4.34 -1.71 -14.60
CA ASP A 145 -3.61 -0.95 -15.61
C ASP A 145 -4.58 -0.62 -16.75
N PRO A 146 -4.91 0.65 -17.02
CA PRO A 146 -5.82 1.01 -18.11
C PRO A 146 -5.28 0.68 -19.50
N THR A 147 -3.99 0.33 -19.65
CA THR A 147 -3.46 -0.20 -20.91
C THR A 147 -3.61 -1.72 -21.05
N GLU A 148 -4.04 -2.42 -20.00
CA GLU A 148 -4.19 -3.88 -19.95
C GLU A 148 -5.55 -4.24 -19.30
N ILE A 149 -6.64 -3.72 -19.86
CA ILE A 149 -8.00 -4.04 -19.47
C ILE A 149 -8.94 -3.78 -20.65
N ASP A 150 -10.02 -4.56 -20.74
CA ASP A 150 -11.11 -4.38 -21.71
C ASP A 150 -12.48 -4.62 -21.06
N GLU A 151 -13.55 -4.33 -21.79
CA GLU A 151 -14.93 -4.50 -21.33
C GLU A 151 -15.23 -5.95 -20.91
N ALA A 152 -14.65 -6.94 -21.60
CA ALA A 152 -14.86 -8.35 -21.30
C ALA A 152 -14.34 -8.72 -19.90
N ARG A 153 -13.12 -8.29 -19.56
CA ARG A 153 -12.56 -8.48 -18.21
C ARG A 153 -13.31 -7.69 -17.15
N ILE A 154 -13.74 -6.45 -17.45
CA ILE A 154 -14.56 -5.65 -16.53
C ILE A 154 -15.90 -6.35 -16.25
N ALA A 155 -16.55 -6.92 -17.27
CA ALA A 155 -17.79 -7.66 -17.11
C ALA A 155 -17.62 -8.92 -16.23
N VAL A 156 -16.49 -9.63 -16.36
CA VAL A 156 -16.12 -10.72 -15.45
C VAL A 156 -16.00 -10.21 -14.02
N LEU A 157 -15.21 -9.17 -13.79
CA LEU A 157 -14.97 -8.63 -12.44
C LEU A 157 -16.27 -8.12 -11.79
N ALA A 158 -17.12 -7.44 -12.55
CA ALA A 158 -18.42 -6.96 -12.08
C ALA A 158 -19.35 -8.13 -11.70
N ARG A 159 -19.45 -9.16 -12.54
CA ARG A 159 -20.20 -10.40 -12.22
C ARG A 159 -19.63 -11.09 -10.99
N GLN A 160 -18.30 -11.07 -10.84
CA GLN A 160 -17.58 -11.57 -9.69
C GLN A 160 -17.61 -10.61 -8.48
N GLY A 161 -18.47 -9.59 -8.49
CA GLY A 161 -18.77 -8.76 -7.32
C GLY A 161 -17.68 -7.74 -6.99
N MET A 162 -16.87 -7.29 -7.97
CA MET A 162 -15.91 -6.22 -7.75
C MET A 162 -16.65 -4.95 -7.33
N THR A 163 -16.21 -4.37 -6.21
CA THR A 163 -16.80 -3.18 -5.60
C THR A 163 -15.93 -1.94 -5.75
N ARG A 164 -14.61 -2.13 -5.87
CA ARG A 164 -13.62 -1.05 -5.95
C ARG A 164 -12.56 -1.33 -7.01
N ALA A 165 -12.16 -0.31 -7.76
CA ALA A 165 -11.04 -0.37 -8.69
C ALA A 165 -9.95 0.65 -8.31
N SER A 166 -8.68 0.27 -8.43
CA SER A 166 -7.53 1.16 -8.29
C SER A 166 -6.82 1.30 -9.63
N ILE A 167 -6.91 2.47 -10.25
CA ILE A 167 -6.42 2.70 -11.62
C ILE A 167 -5.03 3.35 -11.55
N GLY A 168 -4.04 2.69 -12.13
CA GLY A 168 -2.69 3.23 -12.24
C GLY A 168 -2.61 4.35 -13.27
N VAL A 169 -2.55 5.62 -12.84
CA VAL A 169 -2.40 6.78 -13.73
C VAL A 169 -0.95 7.26 -13.78
N GLN A 170 -0.38 7.51 -12.60
CA GLN A 170 0.97 8.02 -12.35
C GLN A 170 1.17 9.46 -12.83
N ASP A 171 1.08 9.72 -14.15
CA ASP A 171 1.16 11.04 -14.78
C ASP A 171 0.54 11.00 -16.19
N PHE A 172 -0.05 12.09 -16.67
CA PHE A 172 -0.58 12.24 -18.04
C PHE A 172 0.31 13.09 -18.97
N ASP A 173 1.43 13.63 -18.49
CA ASP A 173 2.37 14.38 -19.32
C ASP A 173 3.21 13.42 -20.19
N PRO A 174 3.19 13.56 -21.53
CA PRO A 174 3.89 12.64 -22.42
C PRO A 174 5.42 12.59 -22.20
N VAL A 175 6.05 13.68 -21.76
CA VAL A 175 7.50 13.71 -21.51
C VAL A 175 7.82 12.92 -20.24
N VAL A 176 7.00 13.08 -19.19
CA VAL A 176 7.13 12.30 -17.96
C VAL A 176 6.87 10.82 -18.25
N GLN A 177 5.80 10.50 -18.99
CA GLN A 177 5.44 9.13 -19.37
C GLN A 177 6.54 8.40 -20.12
N GLU A 178 7.18 9.07 -21.07
CA GLU A 178 8.30 8.49 -21.82
C GLU A 178 9.50 8.22 -20.91
N ALA A 179 9.85 9.17 -20.04
CA ALA A 179 10.98 9.05 -19.13
C ALA A 179 10.80 7.97 -18.04
N ILE A 180 9.58 7.45 -17.87
CA ILE A 180 9.27 6.38 -16.92
C ILE A 180 8.86 5.06 -17.59
N GLY A 181 8.88 4.99 -18.92
CA GLY A 181 8.51 3.82 -19.69
C GLY A 181 7.03 3.42 -19.56
N ARG A 182 6.11 4.39 -19.46
CA ARG A 182 4.66 4.16 -19.32
C ARG A 182 3.85 5.09 -20.23
N ARG A 183 3.65 4.69 -21.48
CA ARG A 183 2.77 5.42 -22.41
C ARG A 183 1.31 5.06 -22.15
N GLN A 184 0.52 6.04 -21.71
CA GLN A 184 -0.88 5.86 -21.31
C GLN A 184 -1.66 7.15 -21.64
N PRO A 185 -2.36 7.20 -22.78
CA PRO A 185 -3.18 8.37 -23.12
C PRO A 185 -4.29 8.63 -22.10
N TYR A 186 -4.62 9.91 -21.89
CA TYR A 186 -5.73 10.32 -21.02
C TYR A 186 -7.07 9.73 -21.48
N ASP A 187 -7.35 9.77 -22.79
CA ASP A 187 -8.63 9.31 -23.33
C ASP A 187 -8.89 7.82 -23.07
N LEU A 188 -7.83 6.98 -23.09
CA LEU A 188 -7.91 5.57 -22.72
C LEU A 188 -8.32 5.40 -21.26
N THR A 189 -7.72 6.19 -20.36
CA THR A 189 -8.07 6.12 -18.93
C THR A 189 -9.50 6.61 -18.69
N ARG A 190 -9.94 7.65 -19.42
CA ARG A 190 -11.33 8.14 -19.39
C ARG A 190 -12.31 7.05 -19.83
N GLU A 191 -12.00 6.36 -20.91
CA GLU A 191 -12.82 5.27 -21.45
C GLU A 191 -12.95 4.11 -20.44
N VAL A 192 -11.83 3.63 -19.90
CA VAL A 192 -11.82 2.59 -18.85
C VAL A 192 -12.63 3.02 -17.62
N THR A 193 -12.50 4.29 -17.20
CA THR A 193 -13.29 4.85 -16.10
C THR A 193 -14.79 4.80 -16.42
N GLY A 194 -15.17 5.11 -17.66
CA GLY A 194 -16.55 5.00 -18.15
C GLY A 194 -17.08 3.57 -18.11
N TRP A 195 -16.30 2.59 -18.58
CA TRP A 195 -16.66 1.17 -18.55
C TRP A 195 -16.87 0.65 -17.13
N LEU A 196 -15.98 0.98 -16.20
CA LEU A 196 -16.10 0.59 -14.79
C LEU A 196 -17.40 1.12 -14.18
N ARG A 197 -17.72 2.40 -14.41
CA ARG A 197 -18.97 3.01 -13.94
C ARG A 197 -20.21 2.40 -14.58
N ALA A 198 -20.17 2.13 -15.88
CA ALA A 198 -21.26 1.47 -16.60
C ALA A 198 -21.53 0.05 -16.07
N ALA A 199 -20.48 -0.65 -15.65
CA ALA A 199 -20.55 -1.95 -14.99
C ALA A 199 -20.93 -1.88 -13.49
N GLY A 200 -21.20 -0.68 -12.95
CA GLY A 200 -21.66 -0.48 -11.57
C GLY A 200 -20.54 -0.35 -10.54
N ILE A 201 -19.26 -0.41 -10.94
CA ILE A 201 -18.12 -0.16 -10.05
C ILE A 201 -17.97 1.34 -9.87
N ARG A 202 -18.40 1.84 -8.71
CA ARG A 202 -18.39 3.26 -8.43
C ARG A 202 -17.22 3.72 -7.59
N SER A 203 -16.72 2.91 -6.65
CA SER A 203 -15.57 3.29 -5.82
C SER A 203 -14.28 3.20 -6.65
N LEU A 204 -13.79 4.34 -7.11
CA LEU A 204 -12.59 4.44 -7.93
C LEU A 204 -11.47 5.15 -7.17
N ASN A 205 -10.34 4.46 -7.07
CA ASN A 205 -9.06 5.07 -6.71
C ASN A 205 -8.23 5.36 -7.96
N MET A 206 -7.48 6.46 -7.95
CA MET A 206 -6.44 6.73 -8.95
C MET A 206 -5.09 6.97 -8.30
N ASP A 207 -4.09 6.21 -8.74
CA ASP A 207 -2.72 6.34 -8.25
C ASP A 207 -1.97 7.38 -9.07
N VAL A 208 -1.44 8.41 -8.41
CA VAL A 208 -0.70 9.53 -9.01
C VAL A 208 0.67 9.63 -8.35
N LEU A 209 1.71 9.89 -9.13
CA LEU A 209 3.06 10.07 -8.60
C LEU A 209 3.51 11.51 -8.67
N TYR A 210 4.20 11.97 -7.63
CA TYR A 210 5.01 13.17 -7.68
C TYR A 210 6.51 12.83 -7.50
N GLY A 211 7.37 13.72 -7.99
CA GLY A 211 8.81 13.54 -7.94
C GLY A 211 9.39 12.67 -9.05
N LEU A 212 8.66 12.47 -10.16
CA LEU A 212 9.11 11.77 -11.37
C LEU A 212 10.03 12.66 -12.23
N PRO A 213 10.84 12.07 -13.15
CA PRO A 213 11.71 12.84 -14.03
C PRO A 213 10.94 13.85 -14.87
N HIS A 214 11.50 15.05 -15.03
CA HIS A 214 10.93 16.17 -15.78
C HIS A 214 9.57 16.71 -15.28
N GLN A 215 9.08 16.28 -14.13
CA GLN A 215 7.91 16.92 -13.53
C GLN A 215 8.26 18.35 -13.11
N THR A 216 7.38 19.27 -13.49
CA THR A 216 7.38 20.65 -13.02
C THR A 216 6.02 20.94 -12.40
N ARG A 217 5.91 22.04 -11.65
CA ARG A 217 4.64 22.49 -11.07
C ARG A 217 3.53 22.57 -12.14
N ALA A 218 3.84 23.10 -13.32
CA ALA A 218 2.88 23.23 -14.43
C ALA A 218 2.42 21.87 -14.96
N ARG A 219 3.36 20.93 -15.20
CA ARG A 219 3.04 19.59 -15.71
C ARG A 219 2.22 18.78 -14.72
N LEU A 220 2.64 18.75 -13.45
CA LEU A 220 1.90 18.05 -12.41
C LEU A 220 0.50 18.65 -12.22
N THR A 221 0.36 19.97 -12.26
CA THR A 221 -0.95 20.63 -12.18
C THR A 221 -1.89 20.15 -13.30
N ALA A 222 -1.41 20.13 -14.55
CA ALA A 222 -2.21 19.66 -15.69
C ALA A 222 -2.61 18.18 -15.54
N SER A 223 -1.70 17.33 -15.08
CA SER A 223 -1.98 15.90 -14.85
C SER A 223 -2.98 15.69 -13.71
N VAL A 224 -2.85 16.39 -12.58
CA VAL A 224 -3.80 16.30 -11.45
C VAL A 224 -5.18 16.83 -11.86
N GLN A 225 -5.27 17.92 -12.62
CA GLN A 225 -6.56 18.41 -13.13
C GLN A 225 -7.25 17.39 -14.03
N ARG A 226 -6.49 16.69 -14.89
CA ARG A 226 -7.04 15.59 -15.69
C ARG A 226 -7.52 14.44 -14.81
N VAL A 227 -6.79 14.06 -13.77
CA VAL A 227 -7.26 13.05 -12.80
C VAL A 227 -8.58 13.48 -12.15
N MET A 228 -8.67 14.70 -11.64
CA MET A 228 -9.89 15.22 -11.02
C MET A 228 -11.08 15.28 -11.99
N SER A 229 -10.84 15.57 -13.27
CA SER A 229 -11.88 15.54 -14.31
C SER A 229 -12.49 14.15 -14.56
N LEU A 230 -11.82 13.09 -14.11
CA LEU A 230 -12.36 11.73 -14.14
C LEU A 230 -13.18 11.41 -12.89
N GLU A 231 -13.26 12.32 -11.92
CA GLU A 231 -14.06 12.23 -10.70
C GLU A 231 -13.84 10.95 -9.88
N PRO A 232 -12.61 10.49 -9.60
CA PRO A 232 -12.41 9.36 -8.71
C PRO A 232 -12.88 9.69 -7.29
N ASP A 233 -13.35 8.71 -6.51
CA ASP A 233 -13.71 8.91 -5.10
C ASP A 233 -12.47 9.08 -4.22
N ARG A 234 -11.37 8.46 -4.65
CA ARG A 234 -10.10 8.42 -3.94
C ARG A 234 -8.91 8.66 -4.86
N ILE A 235 -7.90 9.34 -4.36
CA ILE A 235 -6.63 9.55 -5.05
C ILE A 235 -5.50 9.20 -4.08
N ALA A 236 -4.61 8.32 -4.50
CA ALA A 236 -3.37 8.04 -3.79
C ALA A 236 -2.22 8.78 -4.48
N LEU A 237 -1.70 9.82 -3.83
CA LEU A 237 -0.65 10.71 -4.34
C LEU A 237 0.72 10.30 -3.78
N PHE A 238 1.32 9.25 -4.34
CA PHE A 238 2.57 8.73 -3.81
C PHE A 238 3.79 9.53 -4.27
N GLY A 239 4.72 9.77 -3.34
CA GLY A 239 6.05 10.25 -3.71
C GLY A 239 6.85 9.14 -4.38
N TYR A 240 7.44 9.43 -5.54
CA TYR A 240 8.28 8.47 -6.27
C TYR A 240 9.48 8.03 -5.42
N ALA A 241 9.59 6.72 -5.12
CA ALA A 241 10.75 6.15 -4.45
C ALA A 241 11.80 5.66 -5.46
N HIS A 242 12.88 6.41 -5.59
CA HIS A 242 14.05 5.99 -6.37
C HIS A 242 15.01 5.14 -5.52
N VAL A 243 15.05 3.85 -5.83
CA VAL A 243 15.74 2.74 -5.14
C VAL A 243 16.37 1.75 -6.15
N PRO A 244 17.23 2.20 -7.09
CA PRO A 244 17.77 1.36 -8.18
C PRO A 244 18.63 0.19 -7.70
N TRP A 245 19.11 0.21 -6.45
CA TRP A 245 19.79 -0.92 -5.81
C TRP A 245 18.85 -2.09 -5.50
N MET A 246 17.55 -1.82 -5.31
CA MET A 246 16.52 -2.82 -5.04
C MET A 246 15.70 -3.13 -6.30
N ALA A 247 15.25 -2.09 -7.01
CA ALA A 247 14.49 -2.21 -8.25
C ALA A 247 15.36 -1.82 -9.46
N LYS A 248 16.17 -2.77 -9.96
CA LYS A 248 17.19 -2.51 -11.01
C LYS A 248 16.68 -1.74 -12.24
N ARG A 249 15.43 -1.95 -12.65
CA ARG A 249 14.82 -1.22 -13.79
C ARG A 249 14.77 0.30 -13.61
N GLN A 250 14.81 0.80 -12.37
CA GLN A 250 14.88 2.23 -12.10
C GLN A 250 16.21 2.85 -12.54
N GLN A 251 17.23 2.05 -12.90
CA GLN A 251 18.45 2.54 -13.57
C GLN A 251 18.17 3.15 -14.95
N LEU A 252 17.00 2.85 -15.55
CA LEU A 252 16.56 3.44 -16.81
C LEU A 252 15.95 4.84 -16.63
N ILE A 253 15.72 5.29 -15.39
CA ILE A 253 15.22 6.63 -15.10
C ILE A 253 16.36 7.65 -15.24
N PRO A 254 16.19 8.75 -16.01
CA PRO A 254 17.17 9.82 -16.11
C PRO A 254 17.27 10.54 -14.77
N THR A 255 18.32 10.25 -14.00
CA THR A 255 18.45 10.67 -12.60
C THR A 255 18.69 12.17 -12.49
N GLU A 256 19.39 12.75 -13.47
CA GLU A 256 19.62 14.18 -13.64
C GLU A 256 18.34 14.99 -13.89
N ALA A 257 17.28 14.34 -14.36
CA ALA A 257 15.98 14.95 -14.59
C ALA A 257 15.06 14.87 -13.37
N LEU A 258 15.47 14.18 -12.30
CA LEU A 258 14.67 14.08 -11.09
C LEU A 258 14.64 15.43 -10.35
N PRO A 259 13.46 15.86 -9.86
CA PRO A 259 13.37 17.04 -9.02
C PRO A 259 14.15 16.85 -7.72
N ASP A 260 14.83 17.90 -7.28
CA ASP A 260 15.48 17.94 -5.98
C ASP A 260 14.45 17.94 -4.82
N ALA A 261 14.93 17.96 -3.57
CA ALA A 261 14.06 17.88 -2.41
C ALA A 261 13.09 19.08 -2.29
N GLU A 262 13.52 20.29 -2.66
CA GLU A 262 12.66 21.47 -2.60
C GLU A 262 11.60 21.44 -3.69
N ALA A 263 11.97 21.05 -4.91
CA ALA A 263 11.06 20.85 -6.02
C ALA A 263 10.04 19.74 -5.71
N ARG A 264 10.46 18.61 -5.11
CA ARG A 264 9.53 17.56 -4.67
C ARG A 264 8.52 18.04 -3.64
N LEU A 265 8.95 18.85 -2.68
CA LEU A 265 8.04 19.46 -1.70
C LEU A 265 7.03 20.40 -2.38
N ASP A 266 7.47 21.25 -3.31
CA ASP A 266 6.58 22.15 -4.06
C ASP A 266 5.57 21.39 -4.93
N LEU A 267 6.00 20.27 -5.55
CA LEU A 267 5.12 19.37 -6.29
C LEU A 267 4.05 18.75 -5.37
N PHE A 268 4.46 18.18 -4.22
CA PHE A 268 3.53 17.60 -3.25
C PHE A 268 2.53 18.64 -2.73
N GLU A 269 3.00 19.82 -2.32
CA GLU A 269 2.11 20.89 -1.85
C GLU A 269 1.18 21.40 -2.94
N THR A 270 1.64 21.47 -4.19
CA THR A 270 0.81 21.89 -5.32
C THR A 270 -0.34 20.92 -5.53
N ALA A 271 -0.04 19.62 -5.68
CA ALA A 271 -1.07 18.61 -5.87
C ALA A 271 -2.05 18.56 -4.68
N ARG A 272 -1.54 18.59 -3.44
CA ARG A 272 -2.38 18.62 -2.23
C ARG A 272 -3.35 19.80 -2.21
N ARG A 273 -2.91 21.00 -2.61
CA ARG A 273 -3.78 22.19 -2.66
C ARG A 273 -4.84 22.08 -3.75
N LEU A 274 -4.48 21.57 -4.93
CA LEU A 274 -5.43 21.36 -6.03
C LEU A 274 -6.54 20.37 -5.62
N LEU A 275 -6.16 19.23 -5.05
CA LEU A 275 -7.10 18.21 -4.57
C LEU A 275 -8.04 18.77 -3.49
N ALA A 276 -7.49 19.52 -2.53
CA ALA A 276 -8.30 20.18 -1.51
C ALA A 276 -9.27 21.22 -2.08
N TRP A 277 -8.87 21.97 -3.11
CA TRP A 277 -9.74 22.93 -3.78
C TRP A 277 -10.88 22.26 -4.56
N ASP A 278 -10.70 21.03 -5.04
CA ASP A 278 -11.74 20.23 -5.71
C ASP A 278 -12.61 19.40 -4.74
N GLY A 279 -12.46 19.62 -3.43
CA GLY A 279 -13.27 18.98 -2.40
C GLY A 279 -12.78 17.61 -1.93
N TYR A 280 -11.56 17.20 -2.28
CA TYR A 280 -10.94 16.02 -1.67
C TYR A 280 -10.34 16.37 -0.31
N ARG A 281 -10.72 15.60 0.71
CA ARG A 281 -10.11 15.66 2.03
C ARG A 281 -8.79 14.89 2.03
N ALA A 282 -7.76 15.46 2.66
CA ALA A 282 -6.52 14.73 2.93
C ALA A 282 -6.76 13.65 4.00
N ILE A 283 -6.37 12.43 3.70
CA ILE A 283 -6.43 11.24 4.54
C ILE A 283 -5.01 10.79 4.81
N GLY A 284 -4.59 10.87 6.07
CA GLY A 284 -3.20 10.63 6.44
C GLY A 284 -2.23 11.46 5.60
N ILE A 285 -1.13 10.85 5.15
CA ILE A 285 -0.02 11.56 4.48
C ILE A 285 -0.32 11.87 3.01
N ASP A 286 -0.72 10.85 2.26
CA ASP A 286 -0.67 10.84 0.80
C ASP A 286 -1.96 10.36 0.13
N HIS A 287 -3.02 10.09 0.89
CA HIS A 287 -4.32 9.73 0.33
C HIS A 287 -5.29 10.90 0.41
N PHE A 288 -6.22 10.92 -0.53
CA PHE A 288 -7.23 11.95 -0.68
C PHE A 288 -8.54 11.28 -1.01
N ALA A 289 -9.63 11.69 -0.37
CA ALA A 289 -10.93 11.06 -0.54
C ALA A 289 -12.06 12.09 -0.52
N ARG A 290 -13.11 11.87 -1.32
CA ARG A 290 -14.34 12.66 -1.26
C ARG A 290 -15.13 12.32 0.01
N ASP A 291 -16.02 13.23 0.40
CA ASP A 291 -16.99 12.93 1.45
C ASP A 291 -17.87 11.74 1.02
N GLY A 292 -18.03 10.77 1.94
CA GLY A 292 -18.77 9.52 1.69
C GLY A 292 -17.88 8.33 1.30
N ASP A 293 -16.61 8.55 0.94
CA ASP A 293 -15.64 7.46 0.81
C ASP A 293 -15.29 6.86 2.19
N SER A 294 -15.10 5.54 2.22
CA SER A 294 -14.90 4.80 3.46
C SER A 294 -13.62 5.18 4.22
N LEU A 295 -12.57 5.65 3.54
CA LEU A 295 -11.39 6.19 4.24
C LEU A 295 -11.66 7.52 4.92
N ALA A 296 -12.47 8.39 4.30
CA ALA A 296 -12.85 9.65 4.93
C ALA A 296 -13.68 9.39 6.20
N GLU A 297 -14.53 8.35 6.18
CA GLU A 297 -15.25 7.90 7.36
C GLU A 297 -14.32 7.31 8.42
N ALA A 298 -13.42 6.41 8.04
CA ALA A 298 -12.47 5.78 8.96
C ALA A 298 -11.55 6.81 9.63
N ASP A 299 -11.12 7.84 8.89
CA ASP A 299 -10.32 8.94 9.41
C ASP A 299 -11.11 9.78 10.43
N ARG A 300 -12.39 10.10 10.15
CA ARG A 300 -13.28 10.79 11.11
C ARG A 300 -13.53 10.00 12.38
N ARG A 301 -13.74 8.69 12.26
CA ARG A 301 -14.02 7.81 13.41
C ARG A 301 -12.77 7.42 14.19
N GLY A 302 -11.59 7.78 13.69
CA GLY A 302 -10.33 7.42 14.30
C GLY A 302 -9.99 5.93 14.14
N THR A 303 -10.51 5.25 13.13
CA THR A 303 -10.30 3.81 12.84
C THR A 303 -9.45 3.54 11.58
N LEU A 304 -9.03 4.56 10.84
CA LEU A 304 -8.11 4.45 9.70
C LEU A 304 -6.82 3.67 10.05
N ARG A 305 -6.42 2.69 9.26
CA ARG A 305 -5.17 1.93 9.45
C ARG A 305 -4.26 2.11 8.24
N ARG A 306 -3.04 1.59 8.35
CA ARG A 306 -2.07 1.56 7.26
C ARG A 306 -1.46 0.16 7.10
N ASN A 307 -1.38 -0.30 5.86
CA ASN A 307 -0.79 -1.60 5.50
C ASN A 307 0.12 -1.49 4.27
N PHE A 308 0.43 -2.62 3.62
CA PHE A 308 1.28 -2.67 2.42
C PHE A 308 0.64 -2.05 1.17
N GLN A 309 -0.68 -1.96 1.12
CA GLN A 309 -1.43 -1.34 0.02
C GLN A 309 -1.62 0.18 0.22
N GLY A 310 -1.47 0.68 1.45
CA GLY A 310 -1.59 2.11 1.75
C GLY A 310 -2.46 2.37 2.97
N TYR A 311 -3.21 3.47 2.95
CA TYR A 311 -4.23 3.73 3.95
C TYR A 311 -5.45 2.86 3.68
N THR A 312 -6.04 2.32 4.75
CA THR A 312 -7.15 1.37 4.66
C THR A 312 -8.12 1.57 5.82
N ASP A 313 -9.40 1.33 5.53
CA ASP A 313 -10.50 1.19 6.47
C ASP A 313 -10.71 -0.26 6.93
N ASP A 314 -10.02 -1.23 6.31
CA ASP A 314 -9.96 -2.63 6.74
C ASP A 314 -9.67 -2.68 8.24
N GLN A 315 -10.47 -3.42 9.01
CA GLN A 315 -10.32 -3.65 10.46
C GLN A 315 -9.90 -5.08 10.85
N CYS A 316 -9.75 -6.01 9.90
CA CYS A 316 -9.32 -7.38 10.16
C CYS A 316 -7.94 -7.43 10.84
N GLU A 317 -7.78 -8.25 11.88
CA GLU A 317 -6.47 -8.45 12.51
C GLU A 317 -5.53 -9.24 11.59
N THR A 318 -6.10 -10.13 10.78
CA THR A 318 -5.40 -11.05 9.90
C THR A 318 -5.60 -10.69 8.43
N LEU A 319 -4.49 -10.68 7.69
CA LEU A 319 -4.43 -10.64 6.24
C LEU A 319 -3.62 -11.83 5.74
N VAL A 320 -4.24 -12.71 4.97
CA VAL A 320 -3.58 -13.82 4.30
C VAL A 320 -3.15 -13.39 2.91
N GLY A 321 -1.85 -13.50 2.63
CA GLY A 321 -1.26 -13.20 1.34
C GLY A 321 -1.00 -14.48 0.54
N VAL A 322 -1.50 -14.51 -0.69
CA VAL A 322 -1.35 -15.61 -1.65
C VAL A 322 -0.64 -15.08 -2.90
N GLY A 323 0.21 -15.90 -3.51
CA GLY A 323 1.00 -15.52 -4.67
C GLY A 323 2.43 -15.12 -4.34
N ALA A 324 3.23 -14.92 -5.39
CA ALA A 324 4.66 -14.68 -5.27
C ALA A 324 4.89 -13.34 -4.57
N SER A 325 5.81 -13.29 -3.61
CA SER A 325 6.13 -12.11 -2.77
C SER A 325 5.02 -11.58 -1.87
N ALA A 326 3.81 -12.16 -1.90
CA ALA A 326 2.70 -11.74 -1.05
C ALA A 326 3.11 -11.75 0.43
N ILE A 327 2.67 -10.73 1.16
CA ILE A 327 2.94 -10.60 2.59
C ILE A 327 1.64 -10.81 3.34
N SER A 328 1.67 -11.76 4.28
CA SER A 328 0.62 -12.00 5.25
C SER A 328 0.91 -11.26 6.56
N ARG A 329 -0.14 -10.85 7.26
CA ARG A 329 -0.11 -10.37 8.64
C ARG A 329 -1.02 -11.28 9.46
N TYR A 330 -0.46 -11.87 10.51
CA TYR A 330 -1.20 -12.60 11.53
C TYR A 330 -1.09 -11.88 12.86
N ARG A 331 -1.90 -12.28 13.84
CA ARG A 331 -1.76 -11.81 15.22
C ARG A 331 -0.34 -11.97 15.72
N GLN A 332 0.33 -13.08 15.40
CA GLN A 332 1.65 -13.46 15.90
C GLN A 332 2.81 -12.75 15.20
N GLY A 333 2.65 -12.35 13.93
CA GLY A 333 3.76 -11.89 13.12
C GLY A 333 3.43 -11.66 11.65
N TYR A 334 4.46 -11.38 10.86
CA TYR A 334 4.39 -11.31 9.40
C TYR A 334 4.97 -12.56 8.77
N ALA A 335 4.49 -12.89 7.58
CA ALA A 335 5.11 -13.90 6.71
C ALA A 335 5.13 -13.38 5.26
N GLN A 336 6.17 -13.69 4.51
CA GLN A 336 6.28 -13.34 3.10
C GLN A 336 6.57 -14.59 2.27
N ASN A 337 5.80 -14.74 1.21
CA ASN A 337 5.99 -15.78 0.22
C ASN A 337 7.29 -15.59 -0.58
N GLU A 338 7.78 -16.67 -1.15
CA GLU A 338 8.87 -16.68 -2.13
C GLU A 338 8.64 -15.61 -3.19
N SER A 339 9.59 -14.68 -3.29
CA SER A 339 9.43 -13.54 -4.18
C SER A 339 9.67 -13.90 -5.64
N THR A 340 10.50 -14.91 -5.90
CA THR A 340 10.77 -15.39 -7.25
C THR A 340 9.71 -16.38 -7.69
N SER A 341 8.99 -16.09 -8.77
CA SER A 341 7.88 -16.91 -9.29
C SER A 341 8.25 -18.38 -9.48
N SER A 342 9.48 -18.69 -9.89
CA SER A 342 9.95 -20.08 -10.03
C SER A 342 10.14 -20.79 -8.69
N ARG A 343 10.72 -20.13 -7.67
CA ARG A 343 10.86 -20.69 -6.32
C ARG A 343 9.51 -20.85 -5.63
N TYR A 344 8.64 -19.86 -5.81
CA TYR A 344 7.25 -19.90 -5.37
C TYR A 344 6.52 -21.11 -5.96
N SER A 345 6.58 -21.28 -7.29
CA SER A 345 5.89 -22.39 -7.96
C SER A 345 6.45 -23.76 -7.55
N ALA A 346 7.78 -23.86 -7.36
CA ALA A 346 8.41 -25.10 -6.89
C ALA A 346 7.94 -25.48 -5.47
N ALA A 347 7.93 -24.52 -4.54
CA ALA A 347 7.49 -24.78 -3.16
C ALA A 347 6.03 -25.22 -3.08
N VAL A 348 5.14 -24.62 -3.88
CA VAL A 348 3.73 -25.02 -3.96
C VAL A 348 3.59 -26.40 -4.61
N ALA A 349 4.32 -26.69 -5.69
CA ALA A 349 4.29 -27.99 -6.35
C ALA A 349 4.71 -29.15 -5.42
N GLU A 350 5.60 -28.89 -4.46
CA GLU A 350 6.04 -29.85 -3.44
C GLU A 350 5.03 -30.08 -2.30
N GLY A 351 3.87 -29.39 -2.31
CA GLY A 351 2.85 -29.54 -1.26
C GLY A 351 3.03 -28.60 -0.05
N GLY A 352 4.00 -27.68 -0.11
CA GLY A 352 4.34 -26.78 0.99
C GLY A 352 3.77 -25.36 0.82
N LEU A 353 3.54 -24.67 1.95
CA LEU A 353 3.33 -23.22 1.93
C LEU A 353 4.63 -22.52 1.48
N PRO A 354 4.58 -21.58 0.51
CA PRO A 354 5.78 -21.03 -0.13
C PRO A 354 6.44 -19.91 0.71
N ILE A 355 6.59 -20.11 2.02
CA ILE A 355 7.10 -19.09 2.94
C ILE A 355 8.62 -18.98 2.85
N ALA A 356 9.11 -17.80 2.50
CA ALA A 356 10.56 -17.53 2.39
C ALA A 356 11.14 -16.89 3.64
N ARG A 357 10.37 -16.00 4.29
CA ARG A 357 10.79 -15.23 5.47
C ARG A 357 9.58 -14.62 6.17
N GLY A 358 9.78 -14.04 7.35
CA GLY A 358 8.72 -13.34 8.08
C GLY A 358 9.27 -12.70 9.35
N HIS A 359 8.44 -12.36 10.31
CA HIS A 359 8.91 -11.83 11.60
C HIS A 359 7.92 -12.22 12.69
N VAL A 360 8.40 -12.74 13.82
CA VAL A 360 7.56 -13.02 15.00
C VAL A 360 7.55 -11.78 15.88
N PHE A 361 6.37 -11.25 16.20
CA PHE A 361 6.28 -10.03 17.01
C PHE A 361 6.69 -10.28 18.46
N SER A 362 7.66 -9.49 18.93
CA SER A 362 7.87 -9.27 20.36
C SER A 362 6.78 -8.35 20.95
N ALA A 363 6.70 -8.28 22.28
CA ALA A 363 5.84 -7.30 22.94
C ALA A 363 6.24 -5.85 22.60
N GLU A 364 7.54 -5.60 22.42
CA GLU A 364 8.06 -4.29 22.02
C GLU A 364 7.68 -3.95 20.58
N ASP A 365 7.67 -4.92 19.67
CA ASP A 365 7.22 -4.72 18.29
C ASP A 365 5.75 -4.26 18.23
N ARG A 366 4.88 -4.91 19.02
CA ARG A 366 3.46 -4.55 19.09
C ARG A 366 3.26 -3.14 19.64
N LEU A 367 3.99 -2.80 20.71
CA LEU A 367 3.89 -1.50 21.34
C LEU A 367 4.37 -0.38 20.41
N ARG A 368 5.58 -0.50 19.85
CA ARG A 368 6.14 0.49 18.91
C ARG A 368 5.34 0.56 17.62
N GLY A 369 4.89 -0.58 17.11
CA GLY A 369 4.02 -0.63 15.93
C GLY A 369 2.72 0.14 16.14
N ALA A 370 2.10 0.02 17.31
CA ALA A 370 0.94 0.82 17.68
C ALA A 370 1.24 2.32 17.81
N MET A 371 2.37 2.70 18.42
CA MET A 371 2.77 4.11 18.52
C MET A 371 3.04 4.71 17.13
N ILE A 372 3.72 3.97 16.26
CA ILE A 372 4.00 4.36 14.88
C ILE A 372 2.70 4.48 14.08
N ASP A 373 1.78 3.53 14.22
CA ASP A 373 0.48 3.58 13.58
C ASP A 373 -0.28 4.86 14.03
N GLU A 374 -0.39 5.15 15.32
CA GLU A 374 -1.06 6.38 15.79
C GLU A 374 -0.47 7.66 15.16
N ILE A 375 0.86 7.77 15.07
CA ILE A 375 1.52 8.90 14.41
C ILE A 375 1.21 8.94 12.91
N MET A 376 1.33 7.81 12.23
CA MET A 376 1.17 7.71 10.77
C MET A 376 -0.28 7.92 10.33
N CYS A 377 -1.23 7.64 11.21
CA CYS A 377 -2.65 7.53 10.89
C CYS A 377 -3.50 8.61 11.55
N ARG A 378 -3.08 9.18 12.68
CA ARG A 378 -3.79 10.24 13.42
C ARG A 378 -2.99 11.50 13.66
N PHE A 379 -1.70 11.48 13.30
CA PHE A 379 -0.77 12.58 13.59
C PHE A 379 -0.73 12.95 15.07
N ALA A 380 -1.00 11.99 15.93
CA ALA A 380 -0.99 12.15 17.37
C ALA A 380 -0.58 10.83 18.04
N LEU A 381 -0.20 10.91 19.31
CA LEU A 381 0.19 9.77 20.13
C LEU A 381 -0.41 9.95 21.53
N ASP A 382 -1.32 9.08 21.93
CA ASP A 382 -2.00 9.15 23.23
C ASP A 382 -1.34 8.16 24.22
N LEU A 383 -0.39 8.65 25.00
CA LEU A 383 0.40 7.79 25.90
C LEU A 383 -0.47 7.15 27.01
N PRO A 384 -1.42 7.87 27.66
CA PRO A 384 -2.35 7.24 28.59
C PRO A 384 -3.20 6.13 27.96
N ALA A 385 -3.77 6.34 26.77
CA ALA A 385 -4.56 5.32 26.09
C ALA A 385 -3.72 4.09 25.73
N LEU A 386 -2.48 4.30 25.26
CA LEU A 386 -1.53 3.23 24.99
C LEU A 386 -1.13 2.47 26.26
N SER A 387 -0.90 3.18 27.36
CA SER A 387 -0.57 2.60 28.67
C SER A 387 -1.67 1.64 29.12
N ALA A 388 -2.93 2.07 29.03
CA ALA A 388 -4.08 1.25 29.35
C ALA A 388 -4.23 0.06 28.39
N ARG A 389 -4.10 0.28 27.07
CA ARG A 389 -4.27 -0.78 26.05
C ARG A 389 -3.23 -1.89 26.19
N PHE A 390 -1.98 -1.56 26.47
CA PHE A 390 -0.87 -2.52 26.52
C PHE A 390 -0.49 -2.97 27.94
N GLY A 391 -1.10 -2.39 28.99
CA GLY A 391 -0.74 -2.67 30.38
C GLY A 391 0.69 -2.27 30.72
N VAL A 392 1.21 -1.22 30.09
CA VAL A 392 2.60 -0.74 30.24
C VAL A 392 2.61 0.54 31.07
N PRO A 393 3.53 0.72 32.04
CA PRO A 393 3.59 1.96 32.82
C PRO A 393 3.74 3.21 31.95
N LEU A 394 2.94 4.25 32.22
CA LEU A 394 2.96 5.51 31.45
C LEU A 394 4.37 6.08 31.29
N ARG A 395 5.18 6.06 32.37
CA ARG A 395 6.58 6.52 32.36
C ARG A 395 7.41 5.88 31.24
N ARG A 396 7.23 4.58 30.98
CA ARG A 396 7.98 3.89 29.91
C ARG A 396 7.62 4.44 28.54
N LEU A 397 6.34 4.77 28.32
CA LEU A 397 5.89 5.38 27.06
C LEU A 397 6.41 6.81 26.91
N GLU A 398 6.50 7.56 28.01
CA GLU A 398 7.11 8.88 28.01
C GLU A 398 8.60 8.82 27.66
N GLU A 399 9.34 7.85 28.19
CA GLU A 399 10.74 7.59 27.86
C GLU A 399 10.88 7.21 26.38
N MET A 400 10.02 6.34 25.85
CA MET A 400 10.02 5.98 24.42
C MET A 400 9.68 7.17 23.51
N ALA A 401 8.82 8.10 23.96
CA ALA A 401 8.40 9.28 23.21
C ALA A 401 9.29 10.51 23.44
N ALA A 402 10.29 10.44 24.33
CA ALA A 402 11.18 11.56 24.64
C ALA A 402 11.89 12.13 23.39
N PRO A 403 12.41 11.32 22.44
CA PRO A 403 13.02 11.84 21.21
C PRO A 403 12.06 12.70 20.37
N LEU A 404 10.75 12.43 20.44
CA LEU A 404 9.75 13.24 19.73
C LEU A 404 9.67 14.65 20.33
N ARG A 405 9.60 14.73 21.66
CA ARG A 405 9.50 16.00 22.39
C ARG A 405 10.76 16.83 22.21
N GLU A 406 11.94 16.19 22.24
CA GLU A 406 13.22 16.86 22.10
C GLU A 406 13.44 17.40 20.68
N ARG A 407 13.21 16.57 19.66
CA ARG A 407 13.50 16.93 18.26
C ARG A 407 12.42 17.78 17.61
N PHE A 408 11.16 17.64 18.02
CA PHE A 408 10.01 18.23 17.34
C PHE A 408 9.16 19.15 18.23
N ALA A 409 9.74 19.68 19.32
CA ALA A 409 9.05 20.58 20.26
C ALA A 409 8.25 21.70 19.58
N ASP A 410 8.82 22.33 18.54
CA ASP A 410 8.20 23.47 17.86
C ASP A 410 6.95 23.11 17.04
N VAL A 411 6.76 21.83 16.70
CA VAL A 411 5.66 21.36 15.84
C VAL A 411 4.72 20.39 16.57
N LEU A 412 4.97 20.16 17.85
CA LEU A 412 4.16 19.32 18.71
C LEU A 412 3.41 20.17 19.75
N ARG A 413 2.15 19.81 19.97
CA ARG A 413 1.41 20.21 21.17
C ARG A 413 1.38 19.02 22.12
N VAL A 414 1.72 19.25 23.38
CA VAL A 414 1.66 18.24 24.43
C VAL A 414 0.63 18.66 25.47
N GLU A 415 -0.39 17.84 25.66
CA GLU A 415 -1.48 18.12 26.61
C GLU A 415 -1.97 16.79 27.21
N ASN A 416 -2.02 16.70 28.54
CA ASN A 416 -2.52 15.52 29.27
C ASN A 416 -1.90 14.18 28.82
N GLY A 417 -0.61 14.17 28.46
CA GLY A 417 0.08 12.98 27.97
C GLY A 417 -0.17 12.63 26.50
N ARG A 418 -0.94 13.43 25.76
CA ARG A 418 -1.14 13.33 24.31
C ARG A 418 -0.17 14.25 23.57
N LEU A 419 0.55 13.72 22.60
CA LEU A 419 1.45 14.47 21.71
C LEU A 419 0.74 14.59 20.35
N GLU A 420 0.50 15.80 19.87
CA GLU A 420 -0.18 16.06 18.60
C GLU A 420 0.70 16.89 17.67
N ILE A 421 0.84 16.45 16.42
CA ILE A 421 1.54 17.22 15.39
C ILE A 421 0.61 18.34 14.93
N VAL A 422 0.91 19.58 15.30
CA VAL A 422 0.05 20.74 15.00
C VAL A 422 0.45 21.47 13.72
N ARG A 423 1.62 21.18 13.17
CA ARG A 423 2.12 21.77 11.91
C ARG A 423 2.83 20.73 11.06
N HIS A 424 2.62 20.82 9.75
CA HIS A 424 3.28 19.96 8.76
C HIS A 424 3.08 18.45 8.97
N GLN A 425 1.91 18.06 9.48
CA GLN A 425 1.51 16.68 9.82
C GLN A 425 1.98 15.62 8.81
N ALA A 426 1.50 15.71 7.57
CA ALA A 426 1.82 14.76 6.50
C ALA A 426 3.33 14.68 6.19
N LEU A 427 4.07 15.79 6.32
CA LEU A 427 5.49 15.85 5.99
C LEU A 427 6.37 15.25 7.10
N LEU A 428 5.97 15.38 8.36
CA LEU A 428 6.80 15.01 9.51
C LEU A 428 6.45 13.65 10.12
N ALA A 429 5.26 13.10 9.83
CA ALA A 429 4.81 11.84 10.41
C ALA A 429 5.82 10.69 10.26
N ARG A 430 6.42 10.52 9.08
CA ARG A 430 7.44 9.46 8.87
C ARG A 430 8.75 9.70 9.62
N LEU A 431 9.16 10.97 9.78
CA LEU A 431 10.35 11.32 10.55
C LEU A 431 10.13 11.05 12.04
N MET A 432 8.93 11.36 12.55
CA MET A 432 8.55 11.09 13.93
C MET A 432 8.38 9.59 14.18
N ALA A 433 7.72 8.85 13.28
CA ALA A 433 7.66 7.40 13.34
C ALA A 433 9.06 6.77 13.40
N ASN A 434 10.01 7.31 12.63
CA ASN A 434 11.39 6.84 12.64
C ASN A 434 12.12 7.08 13.98
N ALA A 435 11.80 8.15 14.70
CA ALA A 435 12.35 8.37 16.03
C ALA A 435 11.84 7.37 17.09
N LEU A 436 10.77 6.63 16.79
CA LEU A 436 10.25 5.53 17.62
C LEU A 436 10.72 4.15 17.16
N ASP A 437 11.49 4.06 16.08
CA ASP A 437 11.96 2.79 15.53
C ASP A 437 13.12 2.24 16.35
N ALA A 438 13.03 0.96 16.76
CA ALA A 438 14.10 0.29 17.50
C ALA A 438 15.10 -0.44 16.59
N TYR A 439 14.77 -0.63 15.30
CA TYR A 439 15.61 -1.40 14.39
C TYR A 439 16.70 -0.53 13.79
N VAL A 440 17.93 -1.05 13.79
CA VAL A 440 19.08 -0.35 13.19
C VAL A 440 18.88 -0.25 11.69
N MET A 441 18.98 0.97 11.19
CA MET A 441 18.76 1.31 9.79
C MET A 441 20.10 1.33 9.04
N PRO A 442 20.32 0.42 8.08
CA PRO A 442 21.53 0.48 7.27
C PRO A 442 21.50 1.76 6.42
N GLU A 443 22.58 2.55 6.44
CA GLU A 443 22.68 3.76 5.64
C GLU A 443 22.40 3.48 4.15
N GLY A 444 21.66 4.40 3.51
CA GLY A 444 21.42 4.36 2.06
C GLY A 444 20.39 3.33 1.56
N ARG A 445 19.72 2.56 2.43
CA ARG A 445 18.73 1.55 1.99
C ARG A 445 17.29 2.03 1.85
N HIS A 446 17.01 3.31 2.10
CA HIS A 446 15.68 3.90 1.98
C HIS A 446 15.60 5.03 0.95
N SER A 447 14.41 5.19 0.37
CA SER A 447 14.06 6.36 -0.44
C SER A 447 13.99 7.61 0.43
N ARG A 448 14.02 8.78 -0.21
CA ARG A 448 13.82 10.06 0.48
C ARG A 448 12.47 10.12 1.20
N ALA A 449 12.44 10.88 2.29
CA ALA A 449 11.23 11.15 3.06
C ALA A 449 10.24 12.02 2.28
N LEU A 450 10.68 12.82 1.31
CA LEU A 450 9.80 13.55 0.41
C LEU A 450 9.49 12.75 -0.85
#